data_AF-A0A6G0X8D2-F1
#
_entry.id   AF-A0A6G0X8D2-F1
#
_cell.length_a   1.000
_cell.length_b   1.000
_cell.length_c   1.000
_cell.angle_alpha   90.00
_cell.angle_beta   90.00
_cell.angle_gamma   90.00
#
_symmetry.space_group_name_H-M   'P 1'
#
loop_
_entity.id
_entity.type
_entity.pdbx_description
1 polymer ?
#
loop_
_entity_poly.entity_id
_entity_poly.type
_entity_poly.pdbx_seq_one_letter_code
_entity_poly.pdbx_strand_id
1 'polypeptide(L)'
;MRTHWALLLIAAVVARQPQPDRCTAILVGPKASLTGSPMTTQTNDCADCDFRLVKVPAMQHPPNSQRSIILANQPYPRYVGEERGPVYNRSNLDKGLYNWTNTEAIGSIPQVEQTYGYIEGVYGIMNEHQLGFGESTCGARLWTKPISEGGKALLDITELSRIALERTKTAREAILLMGKLAEQYGYYGASWDDPAEAIEEAGEALTVTDPKEAWMFHILPDDTGASAVWVSQRLPDNHVTAVANQFVIRTVNLTDTDNFLGSTNMHDVAKRNGFWDGRSDFDFTHAFAPRYDNAYGMTRRVWRVFNLVNPGLILNPDTDNLATDYPFSVEATQPLAPQDLMRIQRDHYEGTAFDLTQGLAAGPYGDPNRYNVGSAAAHSSGFFERSISIYKATYSYVTVASPTNENHGLIWFGPYAPSETTYVPIYTKINTAPTRTGHGSLRQFDMDTAFWLYALVGNYAARYYKFAQPLVTSTQNTLETKAILDQTAIQTKAQSISDSQGADALALYLTNVCESFATDAHNGFKALFASLVTQFHDGYIMSNFTSAEMGVQAMGYPEWWLNAVGFYKKSDTTSIGAAIGYVVLVLVATALGFFIGQRYAHPKGYAALH
;
A
#
# COMPACT_ATOMS: atom_id res chain seq x y z
N MET A 1 -37.77 35.07 -40.03
CA MET A 1 -37.66 33.66 -39.65
C MET A 1 -36.22 33.37 -39.28
N ARG A 2 -35.90 33.39 -37.98
CA ARG A 2 -34.59 33.08 -37.41
C ARG A 2 -34.66 31.67 -36.86
N THR A 3 -33.89 30.74 -37.42
CA THR A 3 -33.78 29.37 -36.94
C THR A 3 -32.67 29.29 -35.89
N HIS A 4 -33.07 29.06 -34.65
CA HIS A 4 -32.18 28.76 -33.54
C HIS A 4 -31.67 27.33 -33.67
N TRP A 5 -30.35 27.18 -33.83
CA TRP A 5 -29.67 25.91 -33.64
C TRP A 5 -29.40 25.75 -32.14
N ALA A 6 -30.15 24.85 -31.50
CA ALA A 6 -29.86 24.38 -30.16
C ALA A 6 -28.69 23.39 -30.23
N LEU A 7 -27.53 23.78 -29.70
CA LEU A 7 -26.41 22.88 -29.43
C LEU A 7 -26.77 22.03 -28.20
N LEU A 8 -27.16 20.78 -28.44
CA LEU A 8 -27.19 19.73 -27.42
C LEU A 8 -25.74 19.39 -27.05
N LEU A 9 -25.27 19.96 -25.95
CA LEU A 9 -24.09 19.49 -25.22
C LEU A 9 -24.44 18.12 -24.61
N ILE A 10 -24.11 17.05 -25.32
CA ILE A 10 -24.01 15.71 -24.72
C ILE A 10 -22.74 15.76 -23.86
N ALA A 11 -22.91 16.05 -22.58
CA ALA A 11 -21.90 15.76 -21.59
C ALA A 11 -21.78 14.23 -21.54
N ALA A 12 -20.83 13.68 -22.28
CA ALA A 12 -20.38 12.32 -22.05
C ALA A 12 -19.83 12.31 -20.61
N VAL A 13 -20.61 11.77 -19.68
CA VAL A 13 -20.10 11.28 -18.42
C VAL A 13 -19.15 10.15 -18.79
N VAL A 14 -17.89 10.50 -19.03
CA VAL A 14 -16.81 9.53 -19.09
C VAL A 14 -16.77 8.96 -17.69
N ALA A 15 -17.30 7.74 -17.53
CA ALA A 15 -17.03 6.94 -16.36
C ALA A 15 -15.50 6.90 -16.21
N ARG A 16 -14.97 7.67 -15.25
CA ARG A 16 -13.64 7.39 -14.73
C ARG A 16 -13.77 5.96 -14.23
N GLN A 17 -12.96 5.06 -14.76
CA GLN A 17 -12.66 3.82 -14.07
C GLN A 17 -11.54 4.21 -13.10
N PRO A 18 -11.82 4.62 -11.85
CA PRO A 18 -10.76 4.66 -10.86
C PRO A 18 -10.19 3.24 -10.83
N GLN A 19 -8.87 3.10 -11.01
CA GLN A 19 -8.26 1.85 -10.58
C GLN A 19 -8.48 1.75 -9.08
N PRO A 20 -8.97 0.60 -8.57
CA PRO A 20 -9.21 0.44 -7.15
C PRO A 20 -7.93 0.73 -6.38
N ASP A 21 -8.13 1.39 -5.25
CA ASP A 21 -7.09 1.73 -4.31
C ASP A 21 -6.58 0.43 -3.68
N ARG A 22 -5.27 0.17 -3.83
CA ARG A 22 -4.69 -1.15 -3.60
C ARG A 22 -3.69 -1.03 -2.48
N CYS A 23 -3.95 -1.51 -1.26
CA CYS A 23 -3.03 -1.56 -0.10
C CYS A 23 -2.09 -2.79 -0.07
N THR A 24 -1.00 -2.76 0.70
CA THR A 24 -0.16 -3.93 1.04
C THR A 24 0.02 -4.08 2.55
N ALA A 25 -0.14 -5.30 3.07
CA ALA A 25 0.16 -5.62 4.47
C ALA A 25 1.15 -6.79 4.57
N ILE A 26 2.03 -6.72 5.57
CA ILE A 26 3.08 -7.71 5.86
C ILE A 26 2.91 -8.13 7.31
N LEU A 27 2.97 -9.42 7.58
CA LEU A 27 2.82 -10.00 8.91
C LEU A 27 4.07 -10.83 9.25
N VAL A 28 4.66 -10.57 10.40
CA VAL A 28 5.90 -11.20 10.87
C VAL A 28 5.62 -11.95 12.17
N GLY A 29 6.03 -13.22 12.24
CA GLY A 29 5.92 -14.03 13.45
C GLY A 29 6.91 -13.59 14.55
N PRO A 30 6.64 -13.92 15.82
CA PRO A 30 7.44 -13.45 16.96
C PRO A 30 8.92 -13.86 16.93
N LYS A 31 9.25 -15.04 16.37
CA LYS A 31 10.64 -15.53 16.24
C LYS A 31 11.30 -15.04 14.94
N ALA A 32 10.53 -14.59 13.97
CA ALA A 32 11.02 -13.86 12.80
C ALA A 32 11.20 -12.36 13.09
N SER A 33 10.86 -11.88 14.29
CA SER A 33 11.00 -10.48 14.70
C SER A 33 12.14 -10.32 15.70
N LEU A 34 12.98 -9.29 15.51
CA LEU A 34 14.02 -8.91 16.47
C LEU A 34 13.46 -8.34 17.78
N THR A 35 12.18 -7.96 17.81
CA THR A 35 11.52 -7.46 19.04
C THR A 35 11.05 -8.60 19.95
N GLY A 36 11.02 -9.84 19.45
CA GLY A 36 10.46 -11.00 20.14
C GLY A 36 8.93 -11.03 20.19
N SER A 37 8.26 -10.07 19.53
CA SER A 37 6.82 -10.03 19.35
C SER A 37 6.46 -9.94 17.86
N PRO A 38 5.26 -10.41 17.47
CA PRO A 38 4.76 -10.22 16.13
C PRO A 38 4.73 -8.74 15.72
N MET A 39 4.89 -8.49 14.43
CA MET A 39 4.76 -7.15 13.83
C MET A 39 3.82 -7.23 12.63
N THR A 40 3.05 -6.17 12.42
CA THR A 40 2.27 -6.02 11.20
C THR A 40 2.41 -4.64 10.59
N THR A 41 2.03 -4.51 9.32
CA THR A 41 2.16 -3.29 8.55
C THR A 41 0.92 -3.01 7.70
N GLN A 42 0.74 -1.76 7.29
CA GLN A 42 -0.17 -1.39 6.20
C GLN A 42 0.48 -0.28 5.36
N THR A 43 0.36 -0.34 4.03
CA THR A 43 0.40 0.84 3.15
C THR A 43 -1.04 1.20 2.80
N ASN A 44 -1.60 2.23 3.44
CA ASN A 44 -2.98 2.65 3.19
C ASN A 44 -2.98 3.48 1.91
N ASP A 45 -3.11 2.81 0.78
CA ASP A 45 -3.05 3.40 -0.55
C ASP A 45 -4.43 3.86 -0.95
N CYS A 46 -4.72 5.15 -0.72
CA CYS A 46 -6.02 5.74 -0.95
C CYS A 46 -5.90 7.21 -1.35
N ALA A 47 -6.46 7.55 -2.51
CA ALA A 47 -6.22 8.85 -3.14
C ALA A 47 -6.90 10.03 -2.44
N ASP A 48 -7.98 9.79 -1.70
CA ASP A 48 -8.80 10.83 -1.05
C ASP A 48 -9.09 10.57 0.43
N CYS A 49 -8.45 9.57 1.03
CA CYS A 49 -8.64 9.22 2.44
C CYS A 49 -8.19 10.32 3.41
N ASP A 50 -8.88 10.37 4.54
CA ASP A 50 -8.48 11.17 5.68
C ASP A 50 -7.16 10.64 6.26
N PHE A 51 -6.10 11.45 6.20
CA PHE A 51 -4.75 11.05 6.62
C PHE A 51 -4.47 11.23 8.11
N ARG A 52 -5.42 11.75 8.89
CA ARG A 52 -5.19 12.08 10.30
C ARG A 52 -5.02 10.84 11.16
N LEU A 53 -3.95 10.75 11.94
CA LEU A 53 -3.82 9.78 13.02
C LEU A 53 -4.62 10.24 14.24
N VAL A 54 -5.48 9.40 14.80
CA VAL A 54 -6.37 9.79 15.91
C VAL A 54 -6.22 8.84 17.10
N LYS A 55 -6.15 9.42 18.31
CA LYS A 55 -6.29 8.67 19.56
C LYS A 55 -7.75 8.71 20.01
N VAL A 56 -8.39 7.55 20.05
CA VAL A 56 -9.70 7.35 20.70
C VAL A 56 -9.46 6.98 22.16
N PRO A 57 -10.04 7.70 23.13
CA PRO A 57 -9.83 7.42 24.55
C PRO A 57 -10.61 6.17 24.99
N ALA A 58 -10.16 5.55 26.09
CA ALA A 58 -10.98 4.58 26.81
C ALA A 58 -12.23 5.29 27.36
N MET A 59 -13.39 4.64 27.28
CA MET A 59 -14.66 5.25 27.71
C MET A 59 -15.44 4.33 28.64
N GLN A 60 -16.27 4.94 29.48
CA GLN A 60 -17.27 4.24 30.27
C GLN A 60 -18.65 4.54 29.69
N HIS A 61 -19.49 3.52 29.61
CA HIS A 61 -20.83 3.63 29.06
C HIS A 61 -21.87 3.14 30.08
N PRO A 62 -23.05 3.79 30.14
CA PRO A 62 -24.13 3.33 31.01
C PRO A 62 -24.58 1.90 30.66
N PRO A 63 -25.06 1.12 31.64
CA PRO A 63 -25.66 -0.19 31.38
C PRO A 63 -26.78 -0.11 30.33
N ASN A 64 -26.86 -1.11 29.44
CA ASN A 64 -27.85 -1.21 28.35
C ASN A 64 -27.78 -0.11 27.28
N SER A 65 -26.71 0.69 27.24
CA SER A 65 -26.47 1.63 26.15
C SER A 65 -26.21 0.91 24.82
N GLN A 66 -26.29 1.65 23.72
CA GLN A 66 -26.05 1.16 22.38
C GLN A 66 -24.82 1.86 21.79
N ARG A 67 -24.05 1.13 20.97
CA ARG A 67 -22.95 1.66 20.17
C ARG A 67 -23.46 1.95 18.77
N SER A 68 -23.40 3.21 18.35
CA SER A 68 -23.73 3.61 16.98
C SER A 68 -22.82 2.89 15.98
N ILE A 69 -23.39 2.44 14.87
CA ILE A 69 -22.62 1.92 13.72
C ILE A 69 -22.66 2.97 12.62
N ILE A 70 -21.47 3.34 12.15
CA ILE A 70 -21.28 4.36 11.12
C ILE A 70 -21.00 3.66 9.80
N LEU A 71 -21.61 4.15 8.72
CA LEU A 71 -21.33 3.69 7.36
C LEU A 71 -19.84 3.89 7.04
N ALA A 72 -19.23 2.93 6.34
CA ALA A 72 -17.86 3.06 5.85
C ALA A 72 -17.68 4.40 5.11
N ASN A 73 -16.77 5.24 5.62
CA ASN A 73 -16.43 6.52 5.02
C ASN A 73 -14.96 6.80 5.27
N GLN A 74 -14.16 6.73 4.21
CA GLN A 74 -12.71 6.93 4.28
C GLN A 74 -12.27 8.38 4.04
N PRO A 75 -12.94 9.19 3.17
CA PRO A 75 -12.56 10.57 2.92
C PRO A 75 -12.72 11.51 4.12
N TYR A 76 -12.02 12.65 4.08
CA TYR A 76 -12.08 13.65 5.16
C TYR A 76 -13.41 14.44 5.19
N PRO A 77 -14.01 14.61 6.39
CA PRO A 77 -13.69 13.92 7.64
C PRO A 77 -14.32 12.51 7.65
N ARG A 78 -13.56 11.49 8.08
CA ARG A 78 -14.09 10.11 8.13
C ARG A 78 -15.28 9.96 9.09
N TYR A 79 -15.35 10.81 10.12
CA TYR A 79 -16.43 10.86 11.11
C TYR A 79 -16.59 12.29 11.66
N VAL A 80 -17.80 12.68 12.02
CA VAL A 80 -18.11 13.92 12.73
C VAL A 80 -19.06 13.62 13.88
N GLY A 81 -18.58 13.82 15.10
CA GLY A 81 -19.34 13.55 16.32
C GLY A 81 -18.45 13.45 17.55
N GLU A 82 -19.06 13.18 18.70
CA GLU A 82 -18.38 13.19 20.00
C GLU A 82 -18.02 11.78 20.52
N GLU A 83 -18.51 10.71 19.86
CA GLU A 83 -18.34 9.33 20.34
C GLU A 83 -16.92 8.77 20.15
N ARG A 84 -16.05 9.45 19.38
CA ARG A 84 -14.70 8.96 19.02
C ARG A 84 -13.58 9.90 19.47
N GLY A 85 -13.89 10.83 20.36
CA GLY A 85 -12.94 11.79 20.89
C GLY A 85 -12.85 13.12 20.12
N PRO A 86 -12.11 14.08 20.67
CA PRO A 86 -12.25 15.49 20.32
C PRO A 86 -11.81 15.84 18.90
N VAL A 87 -10.96 15.04 18.25
CA VAL A 87 -10.50 15.30 16.87
C VAL A 87 -11.66 15.27 15.86
N TYR A 88 -12.74 14.56 16.18
CA TYR A 88 -13.94 14.47 15.34
C TYR A 88 -15.05 15.45 15.72
N ASN A 89 -14.86 16.22 16.81
CA ASN A 89 -15.81 17.25 17.18
C ASN A 89 -15.86 18.30 16.07
N ARG A 90 -17.08 18.67 15.66
CA ARG A 90 -17.31 19.67 14.62
C ARG A 90 -16.55 20.99 14.86
N SER A 91 -16.34 21.38 16.11
CA SER A 91 -15.59 22.59 16.48
C SER A 91 -14.12 22.58 16.06
N ASN A 92 -13.57 21.38 15.86
CA ASN A 92 -12.16 21.11 15.59
C ASN A 92 -11.90 20.72 14.12
N LEU A 93 -12.95 20.70 13.28
CA LEU A 93 -12.85 20.50 11.84
C LEU A 93 -12.71 21.83 11.10
N ASP A 94 -12.29 21.77 9.83
CA ASP A 94 -12.11 22.95 8.98
C ASP A 94 -13.43 23.72 8.79
N LYS A 95 -13.45 24.99 9.22
CA LYS A 95 -14.68 25.83 9.22
C LYS A 95 -14.90 26.61 7.92
N GLY A 96 -13.85 26.77 7.10
CA GLY A 96 -13.88 27.62 5.90
C GLY A 96 -14.12 26.89 4.58
N LEU A 97 -14.06 25.55 4.58
CA LEU A 97 -14.09 24.75 3.35
C LEU A 97 -15.46 24.12 3.09
N TYR A 98 -16.10 23.63 4.14
CA TYR A 98 -17.39 22.95 4.05
C TYR A 98 -18.15 23.08 5.37
N ASN A 99 -19.48 23.03 5.33
CA ASN A 99 -20.32 23.05 6.52
C ASN A 99 -20.59 21.62 7.01
N TRP A 100 -19.67 21.08 7.80
CA TRP A 100 -19.77 19.72 8.35
C TRP A 100 -21.01 19.54 9.21
N THR A 101 -21.72 18.43 9.03
CA THR A 101 -22.80 17.97 9.91
C THR A 101 -22.36 16.70 10.63
N ASN A 102 -23.05 16.35 11.72
CA ASN A 102 -22.78 15.10 12.41
C ASN A 102 -23.02 13.92 11.45
N THR A 103 -22.16 12.91 11.54
CA THR A 103 -22.31 11.68 10.77
C THR A 103 -23.50 10.89 11.31
N GLU A 104 -24.39 10.48 10.41
CA GLU A 104 -25.56 9.67 10.78
C GLU A 104 -25.16 8.20 10.96
N ALA A 105 -25.76 7.56 11.96
CA ALA A 105 -25.59 6.13 12.19
C ALA A 105 -26.54 5.33 11.29
N ILE A 106 -26.06 4.21 10.76
CA ILE A 106 -26.85 3.28 9.94
C ILE A 106 -27.51 2.17 10.77
N GLY A 107 -27.14 2.07 12.05
CA GLY A 107 -27.70 1.15 13.02
C GLY A 107 -26.96 1.20 14.34
N SER A 108 -27.15 0.19 15.18
CA SER A 108 -26.46 0.09 16.47
C SER A 108 -26.34 -1.35 16.95
N ILE A 109 -25.38 -1.59 17.86
CA ILE A 109 -25.20 -2.85 18.57
C ILE A 109 -25.18 -2.62 20.08
N PRO A 110 -25.43 -3.64 20.93
CA PRO A 110 -25.27 -3.50 22.37
C PRO A 110 -23.87 -2.99 22.74
N GLN A 111 -23.83 -1.99 23.60
CA GLN A 111 -22.59 -1.41 24.10
C GLN A 111 -22.07 -2.17 25.33
N VAL A 112 -20.75 -2.19 25.50
CA VAL A 112 -20.09 -2.69 26.71
C VAL A 112 -19.87 -1.55 27.70
N GLU A 113 -19.86 -1.85 29.00
CA GLU A 113 -19.71 -0.82 30.05
C GLU A 113 -18.37 -0.08 30.00
N GLN A 114 -17.32 -0.72 29.48
CA GLN A 114 -15.98 -0.15 29.36
C GLN A 114 -15.37 -0.50 28.01
N THR A 115 -14.75 0.50 27.38
CA THR A 115 -13.98 0.33 26.14
C THR A 115 -12.52 0.73 26.37
N TYR A 116 -11.61 0.10 25.65
CA TYR A 116 -10.18 0.42 25.66
C TYR A 116 -9.87 1.59 24.73
N GLY A 117 -8.82 2.35 25.07
CA GLY A 117 -8.30 3.39 24.21
C GLY A 117 -7.44 2.82 23.09
N TYR A 118 -7.51 3.40 21.90
CA TYR A 118 -6.78 2.93 20.72
C TYR A 118 -6.39 4.04 19.77
N ILE A 119 -5.45 3.75 18.89
CA ILE A 119 -5.04 4.64 17.80
C ILE A 119 -5.62 4.11 16.49
N GLU A 120 -6.15 5.00 15.67
CA GLU A 120 -6.73 4.70 14.36
C GLU A 120 -6.27 5.67 13.27
N GLY A 121 -6.34 5.18 12.02
CA GLY A 121 -6.40 5.97 10.81
C GLY A 121 -7.76 5.76 10.15
N VAL A 122 -7.77 5.36 8.87
CA VAL A 122 -8.99 4.87 8.20
C VAL A 122 -9.54 3.63 8.90
N TYR A 123 -8.63 2.75 9.33
CA TYR A 123 -8.91 1.52 10.08
C TYR A 123 -8.38 1.65 11.52
N GLY A 124 -8.85 0.79 12.42
CA GLY A 124 -8.22 0.64 13.74
C GLY A 124 -6.78 0.12 13.58
N ILE A 125 -5.80 0.74 14.25
CA ILE A 125 -4.38 0.37 14.12
C ILE A 125 -3.90 -0.43 15.32
N MET A 126 -3.96 0.12 16.54
CA MET A 126 -3.47 -0.57 17.74
C MET A 126 -4.11 -0.04 19.02
N ASN A 127 -4.50 -0.92 19.93
CA ASN A 127 -5.03 -0.52 21.24
C ASN A 127 -3.98 -0.47 22.34
N GLU A 128 -4.38 0.04 23.50
CA GLU A 128 -3.56 0.17 24.68
C GLU A 128 -3.12 -1.16 25.34
N HIS A 129 -3.59 -2.29 24.81
CA HIS A 129 -3.19 -3.65 25.19
C HIS A 129 -2.31 -4.32 24.14
N GLN A 130 -1.85 -3.55 23.15
CA GLN A 130 -0.94 -3.97 22.09
C GLN A 130 -1.52 -4.96 21.08
N LEU A 131 -2.86 -5.09 21.02
CA LEU A 131 -3.55 -5.68 19.89
C LEU A 131 -3.43 -4.72 18.71
N GLY A 132 -2.83 -5.17 17.61
CA GLY A 132 -2.58 -4.37 16.42
C GLY A 132 -3.08 -5.02 15.14
N PHE A 133 -3.49 -4.19 14.18
CA PHE A 133 -3.97 -4.58 12.87
C PHE A 133 -3.15 -3.93 11.76
N GLY A 134 -2.99 -4.64 10.66
CA GLY A 134 -2.71 -4.12 9.32
C GLY A 134 -3.80 -4.60 8.37
N GLU A 135 -3.97 -3.97 7.22
CA GLU A 135 -5.11 -4.23 6.32
C GLU A 135 -4.71 -4.27 4.84
N SER A 136 -5.47 -5.04 4.06
CA SER A 136 -5.49 -4.96 2.60
C SER A 136 -6.87 -5.34 2.04
N THR A 137 -7.55 -4.38 1.41
CA THR A 137 -8.82 -4.57 0.69
C THR A 137 -8.69 -5.61 -0.38
N CYS A 138 -9.51 -6.67 -0.35
CA CYS A 138 -9.42 -7.79 -1.27
C CYS A 138 -10.67 -7.91 -2.13
N GLY A 139 -10.51 -8.40 -3.36
CA GLY A 139 -11.67 -8.80 -4.14
C GLY A 139 -12.36 -10.04 -3.55
N ALA A 140 -13.69 -10.11 -3.69
CA ALA A 140 -14.48 -11.29 -3.34
C ALA A 140 -15.59 -11.57 -4.36
N ARG A 141 -15.94 -12.84 -4.56
CA ARG A 141 -16.98 -13.28 -5.52
C ARG A 141 -18.42 -12.99 -5.05
N LEU A 142 -18.59 -12.65 -3.78
CA LEU A 142 -19.88 -12.28 -3.19
C LEU A 142 -19.75 -10.87 -2.64
N TRP A 143 -20.76 -10.05 -2.87
CA TRP A 143 -20.85 -8.69 -2.37
C TRP A 143 -22.28 -8.41 -1.91
N THR A 144 -22.46 -7.42 -1.05
CA THR A 144 -23.80 -6.98 -0.62
C THR A 144 -23.78 -5.50 -0.28
N LYS A 145 -24.97 -4.92 -0.19
CA LYS A 145 -25.15 -3.53 0.22
C LYS A 145 -25.27 -3.41 1.75
N PRO A 146 -24.85 -2.28 2.33
CA PRO A 146 -25.18 -1.95 3.71
C PRO A 146 -26.68 -1.71 3.88
N ILE A 147 -27.17 -1.80 5.12
CA ILE A 147 -28.58 -1.64 5.46
C ILE A 147 -29.15 -0.25 5.09
N SER A 148 -28.33 0.81 5.17
CA SER A 148 -28.71 2.17 4.77
C SER A 148 -28.95 2.31 3.26
N GLU A 149 -28.38 1.40 2.46
CA GLU A 149 -28.44 1.41 1.00
C GLU A 149 -29.37 0.29 0.46
N GLY A 150 -30.27 -0.19 1.30
CA GLY A 150 -31.28 -1.20 0.96
C GLY A 150 -30.78 -2.66 1.02
N GLY A 151 -29.60 -2.90 1.57
CA GLY A 151 -29.10 -4.24 1.87
C GLY A 151 -29.49 -4.73 3.27
N LYS A 152 -28.73 -5.68 3.81
CA LYS A 152 -28.99 -6.28 5.13
C LYS A 152 -27.79 -6.26 6.06
N ALA A 153 -26.59 -6.01 5.55
CA ALA A 153 -25.38 -5.99 6.33
C ALA A 153 -25.23 -4.67 7.10
N LEU A 154 -24.76 -4.75 8.34
CA LEU A 154 -24.58 -3.60 9.20
C LEU A 154 -23.11 -3.20 9.33
N LEU A 155 -22.16 -4.13 9.17
CA LEU A 155 -20.76 -3.92 9.54
C LEU A 155 -19.82 -4.05 8.33
N ASP A 156 -18.86 -3.15 8.22
CA ASP A 156 -17.66 -3.31 7.39
C ASP A 156 -16.42 -3.51 8.27
N ILE A 157 -15.26 -3.71 7.64
CA ILE A 157 -14.02 -4.01 8.37
C ILE A 157 -13.51 -2.83 9.23
N THR A 158 -13.81 -1.58 8.86
CA THR A 158 -13.42 -0.40 9.63
C THR A 158 -14.15 -0.40 10.97
N GLU A 159 -15.45 -0.70 10.98
CA GLU A 159 -16.21 -0.81 12.23
C GLU A 159 -15.85 -2.07 13.03
N LEU A 160 -15.66 -3.21 12.36
CA LEU A 160 -15.25 -4.44 13.05
C LEU A 160 -13.90 -4.29 13.75
N SER A 161 -12.90 -3.70 13.08
CA SER A 161 -11.58 -3.47 13.68
C SER A 161 -11.66 -2.50 14.87
N ARG A 162 -12.43 -1.41 14.77
CA ARG A 162 -12.66 -0.49 15.89
C ARG A 162 -13.32 -1.18 17.08
N ILE A 163 -14.40 -1.93 16.85
CA ILE A 163 -15.09 -2.69 17.90
C ILE A 163 -14.15 -3.70 18.56
N ALA A 164 -13.29 -4.37 17.79
CA ALA A 164 -12.31 -5.29 18.32
C ALA A 164 -11.28 -4.59 19.21
N LEU A 165 -10.73 -3.45 18.78
CA LEU A 165 -9.79 -2.67 19.59
C LEU A 165 -10.43 -2.12 20.87
N GLU A 166 -11.71 -1.74 20.82
CA GLU A 166 -12.49 -1.27 21.96
C GLU A 166 -12.71 -2.36 23.02
N ARG A 167 -12.80 -3.64 22.62
CA ARG A 167 -13.39 -4.70 23.46
C ARG A 167 -12.48 -5.90 23.75
N THR A 168 -11.32 -6.00 23.12
CA THR A 168 -10.46 -7.20 23.20
C THR A 168 -8.99 -6.85 23.42
N LYS A 169 -8.19 -7.82 23.88
CA LYS A 169 -6.76 -7.62 24.18
C LYS A 169 -5.84 -8.50 23.36
N THR A 170 -6.36 -9.60 22.82
CA THR A 170 -5.57 -10.59 22.08
C THR A 170 -6.06 -10.74 20.65
N ALA A 171 -5.18 -11.19 19.76
CA ALA A 171 -5.45 -11.43 18.35
C ALA A 171 -6.61 -12.41 18.18
N ARG A 172 -6.60 -13.50 18.94
CA ARG A 172 -7.61 -14.55 18.91
C ARG A 172 -8.99 -14.04 19.36
N GLU A 173 -9.07 -13.28 20.45
CA GLU A 173 -10.33 -12.67 20.91
C GLU A 173 -10.90 -11.71 19.88
N ALA A 174 -10.03 -10.89 19.27
CA ALA A 174 -10.42 -9.95 18.23
C ALA A 174 -11.03 -10.64 17.02
N ILE A 175 -10.37 -11.68 16.49
CA ILE A 175 -10.86 -12.45 15.34
C ILE A 175 -12.21 -13.09 15.63
N LEU A 176 -12.36 -13.72 16.79
CA LEU A 176 -13.62 -14.36 17.18
C LEU A 176 -14.75 -13.33 17.36
N LEU A 177 -14.45 -12.16 17.95
CA LEU A 177 -15.44 -11.10 18.10
C LEU A 177 -15.86 -10.54 16.74
N MET A 178 -14.91 -10.20 15.87
CA MET A 178 -15.20 -9.67 14.54
C MET A 178 -16.03 -10.66 13.72
N GLY A 179 -15.61 -11.93 13.68
CA GLY A 179 -16.32 -13.00 12.99
C GLY A 179 -17.74 -13.19 13.50
N LYS A 180 -17.93 -13.26 14.81
CA LYS A 180 -19.26 -13.40 15.43
C LYS A 180 -20.18 -12.23 15.10
N LEU A 181 -19.67 -11.00 15.17
CA LEU A 181 -20.45 -9.80 14.86
C LEU A 181 -20.84 -9.76 13.38
N ALA A 182 -19.91 -10.09 12.49
CA ALA A 182 -20.16 -10.17 11.06
C ALA A 182 -21.19 -11.26 10.70
N GLU A 183 -21.12 -12.43 11.36
CA GLU A 183 -22.11 -13.50 11.18
C GLU A 183 -23.51 -13.09 11.66
N GLN A 184 -23.58 -12.32 12.76
CA GLN A 184 -24.83 -11.92 13.41
C GLN A 184 -25.50 -10.71 12.74
N TYR A 185 -24.72 -9.72 12.31
CA TYR A 185 -25.21 -8.43 11.82
C TYR A 185 -24.94 -8.20 10.33
N GLY A 186 -24.33 -9.18 9.65
CA GLY A 186 -23.96 -9.10 8.24
C GLY A 186 -22.74 -8.24 7.98
N TYR A 187 -22.04 -8.56 6.89
CA TYR A 187 -20.84 -7.88 6.45
C TYR A 187 -20.99 -7.30 5.04
N TYR A 188 -20.51 -6.07 4.82
CA TYR A 188 -20.40 -5.43 3.49
C TYR A 188 -18.97 -4.94 3.24
N GLY A 189 -18.58 -4.83 1.97
CA GLY A 189 -17.25 -4.35 1.54
C GLY A 189 -17.16 -2.82 1.43
N ALA A 190 -16.02 -2.31 0.95
CA ALA A 190 -15.78 -0.86 0.87
C ALA A 190 -16.54 -0.15 -0.26
N SER A 191 -16.98 -0.91 -1.29
CA SER A 191 -17.81 -0.41 -2.39
C SER A 191 -19.03 -1.31 -2.64
N TRP A 192 -20.15 -0.72 -3.07
CA TRP A 192 -21.43 -1.42 -3.25
C TRP A 192 -22.37 -0.81 -4.31
N ASP A 193 -21.99 0.29 -4.96
CA ASP A 193 -22.87 0.98 -5.91
C ASP A 193 -22.83 0.37 -7.30
N ASP A 194 -21.63 0.08 -7.80
CA ASP A 194 -21.41 -0.63 -9.06
C ASP A 194 -21.00 -2.09 -8.78
N PRO A 195 -21.66 -3.10 -9.39
CA PRO A 195 -21.33 -4.50 -9.13
C PRO A 195 -19.90 -4.92 -9.48
N ALA A 196 -19.25 -4.28 -10.47
CA ALA A 196 -17.88 -4.60 -10.81
C ALA A 196 -16.92 -4.04 -9.77
N GLU A 197 -17.09 -2.77 -9.37
CA GLU A 197 -16.32 -2.17 -8.28
C GLU A 197 -16.56 -2.87 -6.93
N ALA A 198 -17.81 -3.25 -6.65
CA ALA A 198 -18.17 -3.96 -5.44
C ALA A 198 -17.43 -5.31 -5.32
N ILE A 199 -17.25 -6.06 -6.41
CA ILE A 199 -16.49 -7.32 -6.39
C ILE A 199 -15.01 -7.09 -6.07
N GLU A 200 -14.43 -5.98 -6.53
CA GLU A 200 -13.02 -5.63 -6.28
C GLU A 200 -12.75 -5.28 -4.80
N GLU A 201 -13.77 -4.85 -4.08
CA GLU A 201 -13.67 -4.34 -2.70
C GLU A 201 -14.62 -5.02 -1.71
N ALA A 202 -15.21 -6.15 -2.10
CA ALA A 202 -16.16 -6.89 -1.27
C ALA A 202 -15.51 -7.66 -0.13
N GLY A 203 -14.24 -8.03 -0.28
CA GLY A 203 -13.49 -8.80 0.69
C GLY A 203 -12.48 -7.94 1.44
N GLU A 204 -12.06 -8.40 2.61
CA GLU A 204 -11.03 -7.73 3.39
C GLU A 204 -10.05 -8.73 3.99
N ALA A 205 -8.79 -8.32 4.08
CA ALA A 205 -7.74 -9.06 4.76
C ALA A 205 -7.16 -8.22 5.89
N LEU A 206 -7.20 -8.74 7.12
CA LEU A 206 -6.50 -8.18 8.26
C LEU A 206 -5.31 -9.05 8.67
N THR A 207 -4.20 -8.40 8.93
CA THR A 207 -3.05 -8.97 9.61
C THR A 207 -3.18 -8.59 11.08
N VAL A 208 -3.43 -9.56 11.94
CA VAL A 208 -3.81 -9.37 13.34
C VAL A 208 -2.66 -9.82 14.24
N THR A 209 -2.24 -8.94 15.14
CA THR A 209 -1.09 -9.16 16.04
C THR A 209 -1.45 -8.84 17.48
N ASP A 210 -0.89 -9.59 18.40
CA ASP A 210 -0.77 -9.21 19.82
C ASP A 210 0.68 -9.49 20.28
N PRO A 211 1.07 -9.32 21.55
CA PRO A 211 2.45 -9.58 21.98
C PRO A 211 2.98 -11.01 21.72
N LYS A 212 2.11 -11.98 21.38
CA LYS A 212 2.42 -13.41 21.26
C LYS A 212 2.08 -14.01 19.89
N GLU A 213 0.94 -13.67 19.31
CA GLU A 213 0.41 -14.32 18.11
C GLU A 213 0.30 -13.38 16.90
N ALA A 214 0.55 -13.93 15.72
CA ALA A 214 0.31 -13.31 14.42
C ALA A 214 -0.71 -14.16 13.64
N TRP A 215 -1.73 -13.51 13.09
CA TRP A 215 -2.80 -14.17 12.33
C TRP A 215 -3.13 -13.40 11.06
N MET A 216 -3.41 -14.11 9.96
CA MET A 216 -4.06 -13.55 8.77
C MET A 216 -5.56 -13.83 8.89
N PHE A 217 -6.43 -12.85 8.67
CA PHE A 217 -7.89 -12.95 8.73
C PHE A 217 -8.49 -12.47 7.41
N HIS A 218 -9.28 -13.31 6.74
CA HIS A 218 -10.04 -12.96 5.55
C HIS A 218 -11.53 -12.97 5.84
N ILE A 219 -12.25 -12.00 5.30
CA ILE A 219 -13.71 -11.88 5.44
C ILE A 219 -14.34 -11.39 4.13
N LEU A 220 -15.55 -11.86 3.86
CA LEU A 220 -16.42 -11.40 2.78
C LEU A 220 -17.90 -11.60 3.17
N PRO A 221 -18.85 -10.97 2.45
CA PRO A 221 -20.27 -11.22 2.65
C PRO A 221 -20.62 -12.68 2.32
N ASP A 222 -21.64 -13.21 3.00
CA ASP A 222 -22.28 -14.44 2.54
C ASP A 222 -23.26 -14.16 1.39
N ASP A 223 -23.80 -15.22 0.77
CA ASP A 223 -24.72 -15.11 -0.35
C ASP A 223 -26.15 -14.68 0.06
N THR A 224 -26.45 -14.57 1.36
CA THR A 224 -27.72 -14.03 1.85
C THR A 224 -27.69 -12.52 2.02
N GLY A 225 -26.48 -11.94 2.08
CA GLY A 225 -26.20 -10.53 2.39
C GLY A 225 -26.46 -10.15 3.85
N ALA A 226 -26.82 -11.11 4.70
CA ALA A 226 -27.18 -10.90 6.11
C ALA A 226 -26.18 -11.53 7.08
N SER A 227 -25.16 -12.22 6.56
CA SER A 227 -24.10 -12.84 7.35
C SER A 227 -22.74 -12.60 6.66
N ALA A 228 -21.73 -13.34 7.07
CA ALA A 228 -20.39 -13.29 6.51
C ALA A 228 -19.81 -14.69 6.33
N VAL A 229 -18.81 -14.79 5.46
CA VAL A 229 -17.88 -15.91 5.40
C VAL A 229 -16.51 -15.39 5.81
N TRP A 230 -15.84 -16.07 6.73
CA TRP A 230 -14.52 -15.64 7.18
C TRP A 230 -13.62 -16.82 7.56
N VAL A 231 -12.32 -16.63 7.45
CA VAL A 231 -11.30 -17.60 7.88
C VAL A 231 -10.09 -16.86 8.42
N SER A 232 -9.38 -17.47 9.36
CA SER A 232 -8.11 -16.97 9.85
C SER A 232 -7.10 -18.10 10.00
N GLN A 233 -5.84 -17.81 9.67
CA GLN A 233 -4.72 -18.73 9.79
C GLN A 233 -3.60 -18.11 10.64
N ARG A 234 -3.14 -18.83 11.65
CA ARG A 234 -1.99 -18.43 12.49
C ARG A 234 -0.72 -18.50 11.67
N LEU A 235 0.10 -17.46 11.75
CA LEU A 235 1.42 -17.46 11.14
C LEU A 235 2.38 -18.27 12.00
N PRO A 236 3.18 -19.20 11.43
CA PRO A 236 4.25 -19.86 12.17
C PRO A 236 5.23 -18.86 12.76
N ASP A 237 5.75 -19.15 13.95
CA ASP A 237 6.48 -18.15 14.73
C ASP A 237 7.72 -17.55 14.02
N ASN A 238 8.41 -18.34 13.19
CA ASN A 238 9.62 -17.96 12.43
C ASN A 238 9.33 -17.54 10.97
N HIS A 239 8.06 -17.33 10.62
CA HIS A 239 7.66 -17.01 9.25
C HIS A 239 7.27 -15.55 9.05
N VAL A 240 7.21 -15.17 7.78
CA VAL A 240 6.65 -13.91 7.27
C VAL A 240 5.61 -14.25 6.20
N THR A 241 4.49 -13.51 6.19
CA THR A 241 3.52 -13.53 5.09
C THR A 241 3.21 -12.10 4.62
N ALA A 242 2.57 -11.97 3.46
CA ALA A 242 2.07 -10.71 2.95
C ALA A 242 0.73 -10.91 2.25
N VAL A 243 -0.08 -9.85 2.24
CA VAL A 243 -1.33 -9.78 1.48
C VAL A 243 -1.36 -8.47 0.69
N ALA A 244 -1.82 -8.57 -0.55
CA ALA A 244 -1.74 -7.51 -1.54
C ALA A 244 -2.99 -7.52 -2.43
N ASN A 245 -4.13 -7.18 -1.84
CA ASN A 245 -5.47 -7.10 -2.46
C ASN A 245 -6.04 -8.39 -3.03
N GLN A 246 -5.51 -9.54 -2.60
CA GLN A 246 -6.04 -10.85 -2.96
C GLN A 246 -5.84 -11.82 -1.80
N PHE A 247 -6.85 -12.61 -1.47
CA PHE A 247 -6.78 -13.59 -0.39
C PHE A 247 -5.63 -14.60 -0.60
N VAL A 248 -4.92 -14.91 0.48
CA VAL A 248 -3.76 -15.84 0.48
C VAL A 248 -3.96 -17.13 1.31
N ILE A 249 -5.07 -17.29 2.04
CA ILE A 249 -5.37 -18.48 2.86
C ILE A 249 -5.99 -19.52 1.92
N ARG A 250 -5.33 -20.65 1.78
CA ARG A 250 -5.70 -21.72 0.84
C ARG A 250 -6.47 -22.81 1.57
N THR A 251 -5.79 -23.89 1.95
CA THR A 251 -6.37 -25.02 2.68
C THR A 251 -6.75 -24.61 4.11
N VAL A 252 -7.93 -25.05 4.56
CA VAL A 252 -8.49 -24.71 5.87
C VAL A 252 -8.79 -25.97 6.66
N ASN A 253 -8.34 -26.01 7.92
CA ASN A 253 -8.71 -27.07 8.86
C ASN A 253 -9.25 -26.49 10.18
N LEU A 254 -10.56 -26.28 10.28
CA LEU A 254 -11.20 -25.72 11.47
C LEU A 254 -11.18 -26.65 12.70
N THR A 255 -10.76 -27.92 12.55
CA THR A 255 -10.54 -28.82 13.70
C THR A 255 -9.21 -28.54 14.39
N ASP A 256 -8.25 -27.94 13.68
CA ASP A 256 -7.00 -27.42 14.24
C ASP A 256 -7.23 -25.98 14.70
N THR A 257 -7.88 -25.85 15.87
CA THR A 257 -8.20 -24.55 16.44
C THR A 257 -6.97 -23.75 16.87
N ASP A 258 -5.81 -24.39 16.97
CA ASP A 258 -4.55 -23.70 17.31
C ASP A 258 -4.07 -22.85 16.14
N ASN A 259 -4.26 -23.33 14.90
CA ASN A 259 -3.79 -22.66 13.69
C ASN A 259 -4.91 -22.08 12.81
N PHE A 260 -6.17 -22.46 13.01
CA PHE A 260 -7.29 -21.97 12.20
C PHE A 260 -8.50 -21.56 13.04
N LEU A 261 -9.14 -20.48 12.60
CA LEU A 261 -10.45 -20.03 13.04
C LEU A 261 -11.28 -19.71 11.80
N GLY A 262 -12.60 -19.81 11.85
CA GLY A 262 -13.42 -19.49 10.68
C GLY A 262 -14.90 -19.71 10.87
N SER A 263 -15.69 -19.18 9.94
CA SER A 263 -17.13 -19.38 9.91
C SER A 263 -17.48 -20.81 9.53
N THR A 264 -18.41 -21.41 10.26
CA THR A 264 -18.82 -22.80 9.99
C THR A 264 -19.60 -22.97 8.68
N ASN A 265 -20.14 -21.87 8.14
CA ASN A 265 -20.93 -21.83 6.91
C ASN A 265 -20.10 -21.86 5.61
N MET A 266 -18.77 -21.72 5.65
CA MET A 266 -17.94 -21.47 4.45
C MET A 266 -18.08 -22.56 3.37
N HIS A 267 -18.11 -23.83 3.77
CA HIS A 267 -18.23 -24.97 2.87
C HIS A 267 -19.61 -25.01 2.20
N ASP A 268 -20.66 -24.75 2.98
CA ASP A 268 -22.04 -24.75 2.47
C ASP A 268 -22.30 -23.58 1.53
N VAL A 269 -21.77 -22.39 1.84
CA VAL A 269 -21.84 -21.20 0.97
C VAL A 269 -21.10 -21.49 -0.34
N ALA A 270 -19.87 -22.01 -0.27
CA ALA A 270 -19.09 -22.33 -1.47
C ALA A 270 -19.79 -23.37 -2.34
N LYS A 271 -20.31 -24.44 -1.73
CA LYS A 271 -20.97 -25.53 -2.46
C LYS A 271 -22.25 -25.09 -3.15
N ARG A 272 -23.14 -24.36 -2.46
CA ARG A 272 -24.43 -23.95 -3.04
C ARG A 272 -24.30 -22.90 -4.14
N ASN A 273 -23.23 -22.11 -4.12
CA ASN A 273 -22.89 -21.16 -5.18
C ASN A 273 -22.06 -21.78 -6.32
N GLY A 274 -21.75 -23.08 -6.25
CA GLY A 274 -20.95 -23.76 -7.27
C GLY A 274 -19.47 -23.32 -7.28
N PHE A 275 -18.99 -22.76 -6.17
CA PHE A 275 -17.59 -22.35 -6.01
C PHE A 275 -16.69 -23.52 -5.58
N TRP A 276 -17.30 -24.56 -5.03
CA TRP A 276 -16.64 -25.82 -4.64
C TRP A 276 -17.56 -27.01 -4.97
N ASP A 277 -16.96 -28.12 -5.42
CA ASP A 277 -17.71 -29.32 -5.86
C ASP A 277 -18.18 -30.21 -4.69
N GLY A 278 -17.73 -29.93 -3.48
CA GLY A 278 -18.02 -30.73 -2.29
C GLY A 278 -17.24 -32.03 -2.19
N ARG A 279 -16.22 -32.23 -3.03
CA ARG A 279 -15.45 -33.48 -3.14
C ARG A 279 -13.94 -33.24 -3.14
N SER A 280 -13.48 -32.25 -3.89
CA SER A 280 -12.09 -31.80 -3.92
C SER A 280 -11.67 -31.19 -2.58
N ASP A 281 -10.37 -31.08 -2.34
CA ASP A 281 -9.86 -30.36 -1.17
C ASP A 281 -10.34 -28.91 -1.20
N PHE A 282 -10.82 -28.42 -0.06
CA PHE A 282 -11.34 -27.06 0.03
C PHE A 282 -10.20 -26.04 0.07
N ASP A 283 -10.25 -25.07 -0.84
CA ASP A 283 -9.31 -23.96 -0.94
C ASP A 283 -10.09 -22.65 -0.90
N PHE A 284 -9.90 -21.86 0.16
CA PHE A 284 -10.68 -20.67 0.44
C PHE A 284 -10.45 -19.58 -0.61
N THR A 285 -9.20 -19.23 -0.93
CA THR A 285 -8.88 -18.27 -2.00
C THR A 285 -9.47 -18.74 -3.33
N HIS A 286 -9.32 -20.01 -3.68
CA HIS A 286 -9.87 -20.51 -4.93
C HIS A 286 -11.39 -20.38 -5.00
N ALA A 287 -12.09 -20.71 -3.90
CA ALA A 287 -13.53 -20.65 -3.81
C ALA A 287 -14.05 -19.21 -3.90
N PHE A 288 -13.45 -18.28 -3.15
CA PHE A 288 -14.05 -16.98 -2.85
C PHE A 288 -13.37 -15.76 -3.47
N ALA A 289 -12.09 -15.82 -3.86
CA ALA A 289 -11.45 -14.71 -4.56
C ALA A 289 -11.94 -14.62 -6.03
N PRO A 290 -12.10 -13.41 -6.60
CA PRO A 290 -12.40 -13.25 -8.02
C PRO A 290 -11.18 -13.64 -8.87
N ARG A 291 -11.38 -13.64 -10.19
CA ARG A 291 -10.29 -13.83 -11.15
C ARG A 291 -10.13 -12.57 -11.97
N TYR A 292 -8.88 -12.18 -12.19
CA TYR A 292 -8.52 -10.95 -12.88
C TYR A 292 -7.95 -11.23 -14.28
N ASP A 293 -8.09 -10.31 -15.22
CA ASP A 293 -7.33 -10.44 -16.48
C ASP A 293 -5.81 -10.33 -16.24
N ASN A 294 -5.42 -9.54 -15.25
CA ASN A 294 -4.04 -9.38 -14.82
C ASN A 294 -3.93 -9.30 -13.29
N ALA A 295 -3.37 -10.36 -12.69
CA ALA A 295 -3.14 -10.45 -11.26
C ALA A 295 -1.75 -9.94 -10.81
N TYR A 296 -0.86 -9.58 -11.74
CA TYR A 296 0.54 -9.27 -11.39
C TYR A 296 0.70 -8.05 -10.49
N GLY A 297 -0.22 -7.08 -10.58
CA GLY A 297 -0.26 -5.96 -9.62
C GLY A 297 -0.54 -6.38 -8.18
N MET A 298 -0.90 -7.64 -7.92
CA MET A 298 -1.15 -8.24 -6.60
C MET A 298 -0.09 -9.30 -6.29
N THR A 299 0.04 -10.31 -7.16
CA THR A 299 0.90 -11.47 -6.91
C THR A 299 2.39 -11.11 -6.87
N ARG A 300 2.85 -10.14 -7.68
CA ARG A 300 4.27 -9.74 -7.66
C ARG A 300 4.66 -9.00 -6.38
N ARG A 301 3.74 -8.30 -5.71
CA ARG A 301 4.03 -7.68 -4.41
C ARG A 301 4.27 -8.73 -3.33
N VAL A 302 3.44 -9.77 -3.28
CA VAL A 302 3.64 -10.92 -2.36
C VAL A 302 4.96 -11.61 -2.68
N TRP A 303 5.23 -11.88 -3.95
CA TRP A 303 6.51 -12.43 -4.40
C TRP A 303 7.69 -11.57 -3.95
N ARG A 304 7.59 -10.26 -4.10
CA ARG A 304 8.67 -9.33 -3.76
C ARG A 304 8.94 -9.31 -2.26
N VAL A 305 7.91 -9.32 -1.43
CA VAL A 305 8.09 -9.44 0.02
C VAL A 305 8.81 -10.76 0.36
N PHE A 306 8.39 -11.89 -0.22
CA PHE A 306 9.03 -13.19 0.02
C PHE A 306 10.49 -13.22 -0.45
N ASN A 307 10.78 -12.62 -1.61
CA ASN A 307 12.13 -12.50 -2.14
C ASN A 307 13.02 -11.61 -1.25
N LEU A 308 12.49 -10.52 -0.69
CA LEU A 308 13.26 -9.62 0.19
C LEU A 308 13.60 -10.25 1.55
N VAL A 309 12.69 -11.03 2.13
CA VAL A 309 12.91 -11.69 3.44
C VAL A 309 13.64 -13.03 3.32
N ASN A 310 13.57 -13.67 2.15
CA ASN A 310 14.27 -14.90 1.83
C ASN A 310 14.83 -14.87 0.40
N PRO A 311 15.98 -14.21 0.16
CA PRO A 311 16.57 -14.08 -1.18
C PRO A 311 16.99 -15.41 -1.82
N GLY A 312 17.18 -16.46 -1.01
CA GLY A 312 17.48 -17.81 -1.50
C GLY A 312 16.24 -18.58 -1.98
N LEU A 313 15.04 -18.08 -1.70
CA LEU A 313 13.79 -18.69 -2.15
C LEU A 313 13.56 -18.39 -3.63
N ILE A 314 13.43 -19.46 -4.41
CA ILE A 314 13.11 -19.38 -5.84
C ILE A 314 11.60 -19.51 -5.99
N LEU A 315 10.93 -18.37 -6.16
CA LEU A 315 9.52 -18.28 -6.56
C LEU A 315 9.42 -17.62 -7.93
N ASN A 316 8.54 -18.13 -8.78
CA ASN A 316 8.31 -17.57 -10.11
C ASN A 316 7.45 -16.29 -10.00
N PRO A 317 7.96 -15.09 -10.36
CA PRO A 317 7.15 -13.87 -10.34
C PRO A 317 6.00 -13.86 -11.36
N ASP A 318 6.05 -14.73 -12.37
CA ASP A 318 5.03 -14.91 -13.40
C ASP A 318 4.15 -16.12 -13.08
N THR A 319 3.43 -16.04 -11.95
CA THR A 319 2.50 -17.07 -11.47
C THR A 319 1.09 -16.92 -12.07
N ASP A 320 0.21 -17.89 -11.78
CA ASP A 320 -1.19 -17.84 -12.16
C ASP A 320 -1.99 -16.76 -11.40
N ASN A 321 -3.27 -16.65 -11.74
CA ASN A 321 -4.12 -15.57 -11.27
C ASN A 321 -4.30 -15.48 -9.75
N LEU A 322 -4.10 -16.58 -9.04
CA LEU A 322 -4.28 -16.68 -7.60
C LEU A 322 -2.99 -17.01 -6.86
N ALA A 323 -1.86 -16.98 -7.56
CA ALA A 323 -0.58 -17.47 -7.06
C ALA A 323 -0.70 -18.86 -6.41
N THR A 324 -1.33 -19.83 -7.09
CA THR A 324 -1.62 -21.15 -6.50
C THR A 324 -0.38 -21.96 -6.12
N ASP A 325 0.79 -21.60 -6.67
CA ASP A 325 2.09 -22.19 -6.37
C ASP A 325 2.85 -21.49 -5.23
N TYR A 326 2.35 -20.36 -4.72
CA TYR A 326 2.98 -19.66 -3.59
C TYR A 326 2.56 -20.29 -2.26
N PRO A 327 3.50 -20.43 -1.30
CA PRO A 327 3.13 -20.83 0.05
C PRO A 327 2.38 -19.69 0.75
N PHE A 328 1.54 -20.03 1.74
CA PHE A 328 0.90 -19.03 2.62
C PHE A 328 1.93 -18.11 3.29
N SER A 329 3.09 -18.63 3.66
CA SER A 329 4.16 -17.88 4.33
C SER A 329 5.52 -18.52 4.06
N VAL A 330 6.59 -17.76 4.32
CA VAL A 330 7.97 -18.21 4.14
C VAL A 330 8.78 -17.98 5.41
N GLU A 331 9.73 -18.86 5.70
CA GLU A 331 10.67 -18.64 6.79
C GLU A 331 11.57 -17.44 6.47
N ALA A 332 11.73 -16.54 7.44
CA ALA A 332 12.65 -15.42 7.32
C ALA A 332 14.09 -15.92 7.44
N THR A 333 14.97 -15.50 6.54
CA THR A 333 16.38 -15.94 6.58
C THR A 333 17.12 -15.41 7.80
N GLN A 334 16.68 -14.28 8.34
CA GLN A 334 17.14 -13.67 9.59
C GLN A 334 15.95 -12.97 10.27
N PRO A 335 15.95 -12.82 11.61
CA PRO A 335 14.97 -12.00 12.30
C PRO A 335 14.98 -10.54 11.80
N LEU A 336 13.80 -9.97 11.60
CA LEU A 336 13.58 -8.64 11.04
C LEU A 336 13.42 -7.60 12.15
N ALA A 337 14.05 -6.45 12.01
CA ALA A 337 13.74 -5.25 12.79
C ALA A 337 12.53 -4.52 12.18
N PRO A 338 11.84 -3.65 12.94
CA PRO A 338 10.83 -2.75 12.38
C PRO A 338 11.33 -1.96 11.15
N GLN A 339 12.61 -1.58 11.14
CA GLN A 339 13.28 -0.85 10.05
C GLN A 339 13.37 -1.66 8.75
N ASP A 340 13.46 -2.99 8.85
CA ASP A 340 13.43 -3.86 7.67
C ASP A 340 12.05 -3.80 7.01
N LEU A 341 10.98 -3.77 7.81
CA LEU A 341 9.62 -3.61 7.31
C LEU A 341 9.39 -2.23 6.71
N MET A 342 9.87 -1.15 7.35
CA MET A 342 9.85 0.19 6.77
C MET A 342 10.58 0.23 5.42
N ARG A 343 11.74 -0.42 5.30
CA ARG A 343 12.48 -0.52 4.04
C ARG A 343 11.70 -1.32 2.98
N ILE A 344 11.09 -2.44 3.34
CA ILE A 344 10.29 -3.24 2.39
C ILE A 344 9.07 -2.43 1.90
N GLN A 345 8.43 -1.65 2.77
CA GLN A 345 7.33 -0.78 2.36
C GLN A 345 7.74 0.30 1.35
N ARG A 346 9.02 0.66 1.28
CA ARG A 346 9.61 1.63 0.34
C ARG A 346 9.93 1.06 -1.05
N ASP A 347 9.75 -0.24 -1.26
CA ASP A 347 10.27 -0.95 -2.43
C ASP A 347 9.41 -0.74 -3.70
N HIS A 348 10.12 -0.57 -4.82
CA HIS A 348 9.60 -0.49 -6.18
C HIS A 348 10.21 -1.54 -7.11
N TYR A 349 10.48 -2.72 -6.56
CA TYR A 349 11.12 -3.85 -7.23
C TYR A 349 12.58 -3.62 -7.62
N GLU A 350 13.31 -2.78 -6.88
CA GLU A 350 14.68 -2.39 -7.20
C GLU A 350 15.59 -3.60 -7.41
N GLY A 351 16.37 -3.58 -8.49
CA GLY A 351 17.31 -4.66 -8.84
C GLY A 351 16.67 -5.90 -9.47
N THR A 352 15.39 -5.85 -9.86
CA THR A 352 14.70 -6.94 -10.57
C THR A 352 14.33 -6.54 -12.00
N ALA A 353 13.76 -7.46 -12.78
CA ALA A 353 13.21 -7.14 -14.10
C ALA A 353 12.00 -6.18 -14.05
N PHE A 354 11.40 -5.97 -12.88
CA PHE A 354 10.21 -5.15 -12.65
C PHE A 354 10.54 -3.79 -12.02
N ASP A 355 11.84 -3.47 -11.89
CA ASP A 355 12.33 -2.25 -11.25
C ASP A 355 11.76 -0.98 -11.90
N LEU A 356 10.92 -0.27 -11.15
CA LEU A 356 10.26 0.94 -11.64
C LEU A 356 11.21 2.15 -11.72
N THR A 357 12.40 2.09 -11.14
CA THR A 357 13.40 3.16 -11.26
C THR A 357 14.15 3.10 -12.59
N GLN A 358 13.90 2.08 -13.41
CA GLN A 358 14.62 1.81 -14.65
C GLN A 358 13.75 1.94 -15.90
N GLY A 359 14.42 2.03 -17.06
CA GLY A 359 13.79 2.01 -18.37
C GLY A 359 13.11 3.33 -18.76
N LEU A 360 12.44 3.31 -19.92
CA LEU A 360 11.88 4.53 -20.51
C LEU A 360 10.77 5.16 -19.70
N ALA A 361 9.95 4.33 -19.05
CA ALA A 361 8.84 4.80 -18.22
C ALA A 361 9.32 5.57 -16.98
N ALA A 362 10.54 5.31 -16.50
CA ALA A 362 11.14 6.03 -15.37
C ALA A 362 11.78 7.38 -15.77
N GLY A 363 11.79 7.69 -17.08
CA GLY A 363 12.42 8.88 -17.60
C GLY A 363 13.96 8.88 -17.41
N PRO A 364 14.61 10.03 -17.64
CA PRO A 364 16.08 10.12 -17.61
C PRO A 364 16.67 10.03 -16.20
N TYR A 365 15.84 10.24 -15.17
CA TYR A 365 16.28 10.34 -13.77
C TYR A 365 15.67 9.27 -12.85
N GLY A 366 14.91 8.31 -13.38
CA GLY A 366 14.52 7.11 -12.64
C GLY A 366 13.30 7.27 -11.72
N ASP A 367 12.34 8.12 -12.05
CA ASP A 367 11.09 8.29 -11.29
C ASP A 367 10.31 6.96 -11.26
N PRO A 368 10.04 6.36 -10.08
CA PRO A 368 9.30 5.11 -9.99
C PRO A 368 7.78 5.28 -10.17
N ASN A 369 7.26 6.51 -10.14
CA ASN A 369 5.82 6.73 -10.15
C ASN A 369 5.18 6.43 -11.50
N ARG A 370 4.02 5.75 -11.48
CA ARG A 370 3.23 5.40 -12.67
C ARG A 370 1.79 5.86 -12.49
N TYR A 371 1.44 6.95 -13.15
CA TYR A 371 0.08 7.50 -13.10
C TYR A 371 -0.91 6.67 -13.91
N ASN A 372 -2.19 6.75 -13.54
CA ASN A 372 -3.28 6.08 -14.25
C ASN A 372 -3.29 6.52 -15.74
N VAL A 373 -3.51 5.55 -16.63
CA VAL A 373 -3.74 5.84 -18.05
C VAL A 373 -5.07 6.59 -18.23
N GLY A 374 -5.10 7.55 -19.15
CA GLY A 374 -6.36 8.21 -19.51
C GLY A 374 -7.35 7.22 -20.13
N SER A 375 -8.65 7.48 -19.98
CA SER A 375 -9.73 6.57 -20.41
C SER A 375 -9.67 6.16 -21.89
N ALA A 376 -9.16 7.03 -22.77
CA ALA A 376 -8.99 6.75 -24.19
C ALA A 376 -7.86 5.75 -24.50
N ALA A 377 -6.96 5.50 -23.55
CA ALA A 377 -5.82 4.59 -23.68
C ALA A 377 -5.94 3.35 -22.79
N ALA A 378 -7.04 3.20 -22.04
CA ALA A 378 -7.30 2.03 -21.21
C ALA A 378 -7.60 0.81 -22.09
N HIS A 379 -6.59 -0.02 -22.31
CA HIS A 379 -6.70 -1.31 -22.98
C HIS A 379 -6.27 -2.42 -22.03
N SER A 380 -6.99 -3.54 -22.03
CA SER A 380 -6.75 -4.69 -21.14
C SER A 380 -5.38 -5.36 -21.35
N SER A 381 -4.69 -5.08 -22.45
CA SER A 381 -3.39 -5.67 -22.78
C SER A 381 -2.17 -4.90 -22.24
N GLY A 382 -2.37 -3.74 -21.62
CA GLY A 382 -1.28 -2.89 -21.14
C GLY A 382 -1.40 -2.55 -19.65
N PHE A 383 -0.31 -2.67 -18.90
CA PHE A 383 -0.25 -2.29 -17.50
C PHE A 383 1.17 -1.87 -17.11
N PHE A 384 1.28 -1.04 -16.07
CA PHE A 384 2.51 -0.86 -15.32
C PHE A 384 2.48 -1.74 -14.07
N GLU A 385 3.66 -2.12 -13.58
CA GLU A 385 3.77 -2.79 -12.29
C GLU A 385 3.20 -1.91 -11.16
N ARG A 386 2.52 -2.52 -10.20
CA ARG A 386 2.13 -1.88 -8.94
C ARG A 386 3.19 -2.25 -7.89
N SER A 387 4.08 -1.33 -7.59
CA SER A 387 5.11 -1.40 -6.53
C SER A 387 4.52 -1.32 -5.14
N ILE A 388 5.21 -1.81 -4.10
CA ILE A 388 4.76 -1.78 -2.70
C ILE A 388 4.52 -0.33 -2.25
N SER A 389 5.52 0.53 -2.44
CA SER A 389 5.37 1.98 -2.25
C SER A 389 4.73 2.63 -3.48
N ILE A 390 3.83 3.59 -3.26
CA ILE A 390 3.24 4.39 -4.34
C ILE A 390 2.81 5.76 -3.81
N TYR A 391 2.87 6.79 -4.66
CA TYR A 391 2.42 8.16 -4.39
C TYR A 391 0.95 8.31 -3.93
N LYS A 392 0.14 7.25 -4.03
CA LYS A 392 -1.26 7.20 -3.54
C LYS A 392 -1.37 6.88 -2.05
N ALA A 393 -0.28 6.49 -1.37
CA ALA A 393 -0.35 6.19 0.05
C ALA A 393 -0.76 7.42 0.85
N THR A 394 -1.83 7.27 1.62
CA THR A 394 -2.28 8.23 2.62
C THR A 394 -1.31 8.23 3.80
N TYR A 395 -0.92 7.03 4.23
CA TYR A 395 0.08 6.78 5.26
C TYR A 395 0.53 5.33 5.19
N SER A 396 1.56 5.01 5.96
CA SER A 396 2.00 3.65 6.21
C SER A 396 2.48 3.49 7.65
N TYR A 397 2.49 2.26 8.16
CA TYR A 397 2.98 2.00 9.51
C TYR A 397 3.51 0.59 9.73
N VAL A 398 4.25 0.43 10.82
CA VAL A 398 4.65 -0.84 11.43
C VAL A 398 4.22 -0.84 12.90
N THR A 399 3.40 -1.81 13.31
CA THR A 399 3.06 -2.00 14.72
C THR A 399 4.13 -2.85 15.41
N VAL A 400 4.47 -2.48 16.64
CA VAL A 400 5.44 -3.19 17.46
C VAL A 400 4.86 -3.37 18.85
N ALA A 401 4.50 -4.60 19.16
CA ALA A 401 4.20 -5.01 20.52
C ALA A 401 5.50 -5.29 21.29
N SER A 402 5.40 -5.22 22.61
CA SER A 402 6.42 -5.56 23.59
C SER A 402 5.99 -6.83 24.32
N PRO A 403 6.84 -7.88 24.33
CA PRO A 403 6.50 -9.15 24.98
C PRO A 403 6.56 -9.07 26.51
N THR A 404 7.16 -8.01 27.06
CA THR A 404 7.47 -7.91 28.49
C THR A 404 6.79 -6.74 29.19
N ASN A 405 6.26 -5.76 28.45
CA ASN A 405 5.69 -4.56 29.06
C ASN A 405 4.61 -3.91 28.17
N GLU A 406 3.37 -3.85 28.68
CA GLU A 406 2.23 -3.27 27.95
C GLU A 406 2.37 -1.77 27.65
N ASN A 407 3.21 -1.05 28.40
CA ASN A 407 3.45 0.38 28.21
C ASN A 407 4.38 0.69 27.02
N HIS A 408 5.02 -0.33 26.44
CA HIS A 408 6.03 -0.14 25.39
C HIS A 408 5.49 -0.35 23.97
N GLY A 409 4.22 -0.73 23.82
CA GLY A 409 3.60 -0.91 22.51
C GLY A 409 3.58 0.41 21.72
N LEU A 410 4.05 0.37 20.48
CA LEU A 410 4.16 1.55 19.63
C LEU A 410 3.87 1.24 18.16
N ILE A 411 3.55 2.31 17.43
CA ILE A 411 3.35 2.33 15.98
C ILE A 411 4.45 3.20 15.40
N TRP A 412 5.27 2.67 14.51
CA TRP A 412 6.09 3.49 13.64
C TRP A 412 5.21 4.01 12.51
N PHE A 413 4.88 5.31 12.51
CA PHE A 413 3.92 5.90 11.59
C PHE A 413 4.61 6.84 10.59
N GLY A 414 4.34 6.66 9.30
CA GLY A 414 4.83 7.47 8.19
C GLY A 414 3.67 8.05 7.38
N PRO A 415 3.37 9.36 7.46
CA PRO A 415 2.35 9.99 6.62
C PRO A 415 2.81 10.08 5.17
N TYR A 416 1.92 9.95 4.18
CA TYR A 416 2.22 9.88 2.75
C TYR A 416 2.97 8.59 2.33
N ALA A 417 3.43 8.54 1.07
CA ALA A 417 4.12 7.40 0.45
C ALA A 417 5.36 6.94 1.26
N PRO A 418 5.52 5.61 1.49
CA PRO A 418 6.63 5.06 2.28
C PRO A 418 8.02 5.56 1.87
N SER A 419 8.28 5.65 0.56
CA SER A 419 9.59 6.07 0.01
C SER A 419 9.90 7.56 0.20
N GLU A 420 8.89 8.37 0.52
CA GLU A 420 8.96 9.83 0.61
C GLU A 420 8.67 10.33 2.02
N THR A 421 8.44 9.43 2.98
CA THR A 421 8.14 9.74 4.37
C THR A 421 9.22 9.26 5.33
N THR A 422 9.19 9.74 6.56
CA THR A 422 9.96 9.15 7.66
C THR A 422 9.05 8.67 8.77
N TYR A 423 9.40 7.53 9.36
CA TYR A 423 8.58 6.89 10.37
C TYR A 423 8.92 7.45 11.76
N VAL A 424 7.90 7.90 12.48
CA VAL A 424 8.02 8.38 13.86
C VAL A 424 7.34 7.42 14.83
N PRO A 425 7.88 7.19 16.04
CA PRO A 425 7.30 6.26 17.00
C PRO A 425 6.14 6.91 17.76
N ILE A 426 4.97 6.29 17.69
CA ILE A 426 3.73 6.68 18.36
C ILE A 426 3.33 5.59 19.35
N TYR A 427 3.49 5.86 20.65
CA TYR A 427 3.10 4.92 21.71
C TYR A 427 1.58 4.82 21.82
N THR A 428 1.04 3.66 22.21
CA THR A 428 -0.42 3.47 22.35
C THR A 428 -1.00 4.13 23.62
N LYS A 429 -0.17 4.25 24.66
CA LYS A 429 -0.48 4.93 25.95
C LYS A 429 -0.20 6.43 25.86
N ILE A 430 -0.87 7.13 24.95
CA ILE A 430 -0.84 8.59 24.79
C ILE A 430 -2.23 9.20 24.97
N ASN A 431 -2.28 10.49 25.31
CA ASN A 431 -3.54 11.23 25.46
C ASN A 431 -4.08 11.74 24.13
N THR A 432 -3.19 12.11 23.21
CA THR A 432 -3.52 12.58 21.85
C THR A 432 -2.42 12.18 20.89
N ALA A 433 -2.78 11.94 19.63
CA ALA A 433 -1.78 11.81 18.56
C ALA A 433 -1.01 13.14 18.39
N PRO A 434 0.25 13.11 17.88
CA PRO A 434 1.00 14.32 17.64
C PRO A 434 0.30 15.28 16.69
N THR A 435 0.47 16.57 16.94
CA THR A 435 -0.18 17.64 16.19
C THR A 435 0.06 17.46 14.70
N ARG A 436 1.33 17.34 14.26
CA ARG A 436 1.71 17.25 12.84
C ARG A 436 1.06 16.10 12.07
N THR A 437 0.69 15.01 12.74
CA THR A 437 0.08 13.81 12.14
C THR A 437 -1.42 13.71 12.37
N GLY A 438 -1.97 14.47 13.32
CA GLY A 438 -3.37 14.36 13.77
C GLY A 438 -4.32 15.44 13.26
N HIS A 439 -3.87 16.36 12.40
CA HIS A 439 -4.71 17.42 11.81
C HIS A 439 -4.45 17.60 10.31
N GLY A 440 -5.32 18.39 9.68
CA GLY A 440 -5.26 18.71 8.25
C GLY A 440 -6.27 17.93 7.41
N SER A 441 -6.40 18.31 6.14
CA SER A 441 -7.21 17.59 5.16
C SER A 441 -6.66 17.73 3.74
N LEU A 442 -7.09 16.85 2.82
CA LEU A 442 -6.75 16.94 1.39
C LEU A 442 -7.40 18.15 0.68
N ARG A 443 -8.25 18.90 1.37
CA ARG A 443 -8.99 20.04 0.80
C ARG A 443 -8.21 21.34 0.83
N GLN A 444 -7.19 21.43 1.67
CA GLN A 444 -6.37 22.64 1.81
C GLN A 444 -4.94 22.25 2.14
N PHE A 445 -4.01 22.75 1.32
CA PHE A 445 -2.59 22.63 1.59
C PHE A 445 -2.21 23.37 2.87
N ASP A 446 -1.44 22.69 3.72
CA ASP A 446 -0.89 23.23 4.94
C ASP A 446 0.52 22.71 5.16
N MET A 447 1.51 23.62 5.14
CA MET A 447 2.91 23.28 5.37
C MET A 447 3.18 22.80 6.79
N ASP A 448 2.29 23.06 7.73
CA ASP A 448 2.38 22.63 9.11
C ASP A 448 1.78 21.22 9.36
N THR A 449 1.16 20.64 8.33
CA THR A 449 0.66 19.26 8.32
C THR A 449 1.68 18.31 7.69
N ALA A 450 1.99 17.20 8.36
CA ALA A 450 3.03 16.28 7.92
C ALA A 450 2.76 15.68 6.53
N PHE A 451 1.53 15.23 6.25
CA PHE A 451 1.13 14.68 4.96
C PHE A 451 1.53 15.59 3.78
N TRP A 452 1.17 16.88 3.86
CA TRP A 452 1.43 17.83 2.79
C TRP A 452 2.92 18.14 2.60
N LEU A 453 3.68 18.22 3.69
CA LEU A 453 5.12 18.41 3.61
C LEU A 453 5.81 17.21 2.93
N TYR A 454 5.45 15.97 3.31
CA TYR A 454 5.99 14.77 2.66
C TYR A 454 5.56 14.66 1.21
N ALA A 455 4.30 14.95 0.90
CA ALA A 455 3.81 15.00 -0.47
C ALA A 455 4.59 16.02 -1.31
N LEU A 456 4.87 17.21 -0.78
CA LEU A 456 5.65 18.24 -1.45
C LEU A 456 7.09 17.78 -1.74
N VAL A 457 7.75 17.19 -0.73
CA VAL A 457 9.10 16.63 -0.87
C VAL A 457 9.11 15.52 -1.92
N GLY A 458 8.18 14.58 -1.85
CA GLY A 458 8.07 13.45 -2.77
C GLY A 458 7.84 13.88 -4.21
N ASN A 459 6.89 14.79 -4.45
CA ASN A 459 6.62 15.32 -5.78
C ASN A 459 7.82 16.07 -6.36
N TYR A 460 8.58 16.81 -5.53
CA TYR A 460 9.79 17.49 -5.98
C TYR A 460 10.93 16.51 -6.26
N ALA A 461 11.16 15.56 -5.35
CA ALA A 461 12.22 14.57 -5.48
C ALA A 461 12.01 13.65 -6.68
N ALA A 462 10.77 13.22 -6.96
CA ALA A 462 10.43 12.36 -8.10
C ALA A 462 10.93 12.94 -9.44
N ARG A 463 10.85 14.26 -9.63
CA ARG A 463 11.33 14.92 -10.86
C ARG A 463 12.82 14.72 -11.11
N TYR A 464 13.63 14.64 -10.06
CA TYR A 464 15.09 14.50 -10.12
C TYR A 464 15.55 13.25 -9.36
N TYR A 465 14.76 12.17 -9.40
CA TYR A 465 14.80 11.06 -8.45
C TYR A 465 16.22 10.53 -8.17
N LYS A 466 16.99 10.19 -9.21
CA LYS A 466 18.38 9.72 -9.09
C LYS A 466 19.29 10.63 -8.26
N PHE A 467 19.05 11.94 -8.28
CA PHE A 467 19.87 12.93 -7.55
C PHE A 467 19.26 13.31 -6.21
N ALA A 468 17.93 13.47 -6.15
CA ALA A 468 17.21 13.93 -4.97
C ALA A 468 16.96 12.81 -3.94
N GLN A 469 16.63 11.60 -4.39
CA GLN A 469 16.28 10.49 -3.50
C GLN A 469 17.39 10.11 -2.52
N PRO A 470 18.70 10.12 -2.87
CA PRO A 470 19.76 9.91 -1.89
C PRO A 470 19.73 10.89 -0.70
N LEU A 471 19.31 12.14 -0.90
CA LEU A 471 19.15 13.10 0.20
C LEU A 471 17.92 12.77 1.05
N VAL A 472 16.80 12.40 0.42
CA VAL A 472 15.59 11.93 1.11
C VAL A 472 15.94 10.73 2.01
N THR A 473 16.59 9.72 1.45
CA THR A 473 17.04 8.52 2.20
C THR A 473 18.00 8.86 3.33
N SER A 474 18.94 9.79 3.11
CA SER A 474 19.87 10.22 4.15
C SER A 474 19.16 10.90 5.33
N THR A 475 18.19 11.77 5.04
CA THR A 475 17.36 12.43 6.06
C THR A 475 16.48 11.42 6.81
N GLN A 476 15.81 10.51 6.11
CA GLN A 476 15.04 9.40 6.71
C GLN A 476 15.92 8.60 7.68
N ASN A 477 17.07 8.11 7.21
CA ASN A 477 17.99 7.31 8.03
C ASN A 477 18.47 8.07 9.26
N THR A 478 18.78 9.36 9.14
CA THR A 478 19.25 10.19 10.27
C THR A 478 18.17 10.30 11.35
N LEU A 479 16.94 10.63 10.95
CA LEU A 479 15.81 10.82 11.87
C LEU A 479 15.37 9.50 12.51
N GLU A 480 15.23 8.45 11.70
CA GLU A 480 14.81 7.13 12.16
C GLU A 480 15.85 6.52 13.09
N THR A 481 17.15 6.55 12.73
CA THR A 481 18.23 6.02 13.58
C THR A 481 18.24 6.68 14.95
N LYS A 482 18.08 8.01 15.01
CA LYS A 482 17.96 8.71 16.28
C LYS A 482 16.76 8.20 17.09
N ALA A 483 15.58 8.14 16.47
CA ALA A 483 14.38 7.66 17.14
C ALA A 483 14.55 6.24 17.69
N ILE A 484 15.16 5.33 16.92
CA ILE A 484 15.45 3.94 17.31
C ILE A 484 16.37 3.88 18.52
N LEU A 485 17.50 4.60 18.48
CA LEU A 485 18.52 4.56 19.54
C LEU A 485 17.98 5.11 20.86
N ASP A 486 17.06 6.07 20.81
CA ASP A 486 16.48 6.69 22.01
C ASP A 486 15.44 5.78 22.72
N GLN A 487 14.91 4.74 22.06
CA GLN A 487 13.78 3.95 22.58
C GLN A 487 14.06 3.30 23.95
N THR A 488 15.25 2.75 24.17
CA THR A 488 15.57 2.06 25.43
C THR A 488 15.52 3.02 26.63
N ALA A 489 16.05 4.24 26.45
CA ALA A 489 16.06 5.25 27.50
C ALA A 489 14.64 5.78 27.78
N ILE A 490 13.85 6.00 26.72
CA ILE A 490 12.45 6.41 26.82
C ILE A 490 11.63 5.38 27.57
N GLN A 491 11.72 4.11 27.20
CA GLN A 491 10.99 3.01 27.82
C GLN A 491 11.37 2.82 29.30
N THR A 492 12.66 2.91 29.62
CA THR A 492 13.12 2.88 31.02
C THR A 492 12.52 4.03 31.83
N LYS A 493 12.49 5.25 31.27
CA LYS A 493 11.92 6.42 31.93
C LYS A 493 10.40 6.32 32.06
N ALA A 494 9.73 5.85 31.01
CA ALA A 494 8.29 5.61 31.00
C ALA A 494 7.90 4.64 32.12
N GLN A 495 8.62 3.52 32.25
CA GLN A 495 8.37 2.57 33.34
C GLN A 495 8.57 3.21 34.72
N SER A 496 9.66 3.95 34.92
CA SER A 496 9.90 4.67 36.18
C SER A 496 8.79 5.67 36.53
N ILE A 497 8.24 6.38 35.53
CA ILE A 497 7.11 7.29 35.73
C ILE A 497 5.84 6.49 36.08
N SER A 498 5.57 5.40 35.36
CA SER A 498 4.42 4.54 35.64
C SER A 498 4.43 4.03 37.09
N ASP A 499 5.59 3.57 37.56
CA ASP A 499 5.75 2.99 38.90
C ASP A 499 5.63 4.05 40.01
N SER A 500 6.06 5.28 39.75
CA SER A 500 6.15 6.34 40.77
C SER A 500 5.00 7.34 40.77
N GLN A 501 4.36 7.56 39.62
CA GLN A 501 3.40 8.65 39.39
C GLN A 501 2.09 8.19 38.72
N GLY A 502 2.01 6.95 38.26
CA GLY A 502 0.79 6.35 37.69
C GLY A 502 0.55 6.63 36.21
N ALA A 503 -0.59 6.15 35.72
CA ALA A 503 -0.92 6.07 34.28
C ALA A 503 -1.05 7.44 33.60
N ASP A 504 -1.64 8.44 34.26
CA ASP A 504 -1.83 9.77 33.66
C ASP A 504 -0.49 10.47 33.41
N ALA A 505 0.45 10.35 34.35
CA ALA A 505 1.80 10.90 34.21
C ALA A 505 2.60 10.18 33.13
N LEU A 506 2.45 8.85 33.03
CA LEU A 506 3.03 8.05 31.94
C LEU A 506 2.48 8.52 30.58
N ALA A 507 1.16 8.65 30.45
CA ALA A 507 0.52 9.03 29.21
C ALA A 507 0.93 10.45 28.76
N LEU A 508 1.05 11.39 29.71
CA LEU A 508 1.55 12.74 29.42
C LEU A 508 3.02 12.70 28.95
N TYR A 509 3.87 11.91 29.60
CA TYR A 509 5.27 11.76 29.20
C TYR A 509 5.39 11.21 27.77
N LEU A 510 4.72 10.09 27.47
CA LEU A 510 4.75 9.48 26.15
C LEU A 510 4.13 10.39 25.08
N THR A 511 3.07 11.14 25.41
CA THR A 511 2.49 12.13 24.50
C THR A 511 3.53 13.17 24.09
N ASN A 512 4.28 13.72 25.05
CA ASN A 512 5.32 14.71 24.79
C ASN A 512 6.50 14.13 24.00
N VAL A 513 6.86 12.87 24.25
CA VAL A 513 7.90 12.16 23.48
C VAL A 513 7.48 12.02 22.01
N CYS A 514 6.25 11.55 21.75
CA CYS A 514 5.73 11.40 20.40
C CYS A 514 5.61 12.75 19.67
N GLU A 515 5.16 13.81 20.36
CA GLU A 515 5.11 15.16 19.79
C GLU A 515 6.52 15.67 19.42
N SER A 516 7.53 15.40 20.24
CA SER A 516 8.92 15.77 19.95
C SER A 516 9.44 15.09 18.70
N PHE A 517 9.24 13.76 18.55
CA PHE A 517 9.70 13.06 17.35
C PHE A 517 8.97 13.52 16.09
N ALA A 518 7.65 13.72 16.16
CA ALA A 518 6.89 14.25 15.04
C ALA A 518 7.34 15.66 14.63
N THR A 519 7.67 16.51 15.60
CA THR A 519 8.20 17.87 15.37
C THR A 519 9.60 17.83 14.77
N ASP A 520 10.50 17.00 15.29
CA ASP A 520 11.86 16.85 14.76
C ASP A 520 11.85 16.33 13.32
N ALA A 521 11.02 15.32 13.03
CA ALA A 521 10.85 14.79 11.69
C ALA A 521 10.32 15.85 10.72
N HIS A 522 9.29 16.59 11.12
CA HIS A 522 8.72 17.67 10.34
C HIS A 522 9.75 18.77 10.05
N ASN A 523 10.51 19.21 11.05
CA ASN A 523 11.57 20.20 10.87
C ASN A 523 12.68 19.70 9.96
N GLY A 524 13.09 18.43 10.10
CA GLY A 524 14.06 17.78 9.23
C GLY A 524 13.62 17.76 7.77
N PHE A 525 12.36 17.40 7.51
CA PHE A 525 11.81 17.38 6.15
C PHE A 525 11.57 18.77 5.56
N LYS A 526 11.26 19.76 6.39
CA LYS A 526 11.18 21.17 5.97
C LYS A 526 12.54 21.70 5.53
N ALA A 527 13.60 21.37 6.28
CA ALA A 527 14.98 21.69 5.92
C ALA A 527 15.45 20.91 4.68
N LEU A 528 15.06 19.64 4.55
CA LEU A 528 15.29 18.84 3.35
C LEU A 528 14.65 19.48 2.13
N PHE A 529 13.37 19.88 2.20
CA PHE A 529 12.69 20.52 1.08
C PHE A 529 13.43 21.77 0.61
N ALA A 530 13.81 22.65 1.55
CA ALA A 530 14.62 23.83 1.22
C ALA A 530 15.94 23.44 0.54
N SER A 531 16.61 22.39 1.01
CA SER A 531 17.85 21.88 0.45
C SER A 531 17.68 21.27 -0.94
N LEU A 532 16.59 20.54 -1.20
CA LEU A 532 16.28 19.97 -2.51
C LEU A 532 16.06 21.06 -3.55
N VAL A 533 15.29 22.10 -3.19
CA VAL A 533 15.02 23.23 -4.10
C VAL A 533 16.30 23.99 -4.44
N THR A 534 17.17 24.24 -3.45
CA THR A 534 18.43 24.95 -3.70
C THR A 534 19.44 24.10 -4.47
N GLN A 535 19.47 22.78 -4.25
CA GLN A 535 20.42 21.87 -4.90
C GLN A 535 20.00 21.41 -6.30
N PHE A 536 18.71 21.22 -6.56
CA PHE A 536 18.24 20.55 -7.77
C PHE A 536 17.13 21.36 -8.45
N HIS A 537 17.49 22.24 -9.38
CA HIS A 537 16.51 23.03 -10.13
C HIS A 537 16.97 23.29 -11.56
N ASP A 538 15.99 23.50 -12.45
CA ASP A 538 16.19 23.90 -13.85
C ASP A 538 17.18 23.04 -14.64
N GLY A 539 17.33 21.77 -14.27
CA GLY A 539 18.26 20.82 -14.91
C GLY A 539 19.71 20.90 -14.42
N TYR A 540 19.96 21.59 -13.31
CA TYR A 540 21.27 21.75 -12.70
C TYR A 540 21.33 21.16 -11.29
N ILE A 541 22.52 20.65 -10.96
CA ILE A 541 22.96 20.32 -9.61
C ILE A 541 23.82 21.49 -9.14
N MET A 542 23.37 22.14 -8.09
CA MET A 542 24.02 23.29 -7.48
C MET A 542 24.78 22.85 -6.23
N SER A 543 25.98 23.41 -6.04
CA SER A 543 26.82 23.11 -4.88
C SER A 543 27.62 24.33 -4.42
N ASN A 544 28.44 24.15 -3.38
CA ASN A 544 29.31 25.18 -2.81
C ASN A 544 28.57 26.46 -2.35
N PHE A 545 27.40 26.30 -1.71
CA PHE A 545 26.53 27.42 -1.29
C PHE A 545 27.17 28.40 -0.31
N THR A 546 28.30 28.05 0.32
CA THR A 546 29.04 28.91 1.24
C THR A 546 30.27 29.56 0.61
N SER A 547 30.51 29.32 -0.68
CA SER A 547 31.64 29.88 -1.43
C SER A 547 31.21 31.11 -2.24
N ALA A 548 32.16 31.98 -2.58
CA ALA A 548 31.89 33.15 -3.42
C ALA A 548 31.42 32.76 -4.83
N GLU A 549 31.88 31.62 -5.33
CA GLU A 549 31.44 31.01 -6.59
C GLU A 549 30.65 29.73 -6.29
N MET A 550 29.45 29.64 -6.85
CA MET A 550 28.63 28.44 -6.76
C MET A 550 29.12 27.38 -7.75
N GLY A 551 29.08 26.11 -7.33
CA GLY A 551 29.21 24.99 -8.26
C GLY A 551 27.91 24.85 -9.05
N VAL A 552 28.04 24.79 -10.39
CA VAL A 552 26.91 24.60 -11.32
C VAL A 552 27.25 23.45 -12.24
N GLN A 553 26.53 22.34 -12.08
CA GLN A 553 26.71 21.15 -12.92
C GLN A 553 25.39 20.84 -13.63
N ALA A 554 25.41 20.74 -14.96
CA ALA A 554 24.25 20.24 -15.69
C ALA A 554 23.98 18.78 -15.31
N MET A 555 22.74 18.42 -15.00
CA MET A 555 22.33 17.04 -14.73
C MET A 555 22.60 16.15 -15.95
N GLY A 556 22.28 16.68 -17.13
CA GLY A 556 22.43 16.00 -18.41
C GLY A 556 21.45 14.84 -18.59
N TYR A 557 20.95 14.65 -19.81
CA TYR A 557 20.22 13.44 -20.14
C TYR A 557 21.20 12.29 -20.43
N PRO A 558 20.97 11.09 -19.89
CA PRO A 558 21.84 9.97 -20.18
C PRO A 558 21.69 9.54 -21.65
N GLU A 559 22.79 9.10 -22.27
CA GLU A 559 22.85 8.75 -23.69
C GLU A 559 21.82 7.69 -24.08
N TRP A 560 21.62 6.67 -23.23
CA TRP A 560 20.61 5.62 -23.48
C TRP A 560 19.20 6.21 -23.63
N TRP A 561 18.85 7.22 -22.83
CA TRP A 561 17.54 7.84 -22.87
C TRP A 561 17.41 8.73 -24.10
N LEU A 562 18.44 9.52 -24.42
CA LEU A 562 18.52 10.32 -25.64
C LEU A 562 18.37 9.46 -26.91
N ASN A 563 19.03 8.31 -26.96
CA ASN A 563 18.89 7.33 -28.04
C ASN A 563 17.44 6.86 -28.16
N ALA A 564 16.82 6.48 -27.04
CA ALA A 564 15.49 5.90 -27.05
C ALA A 564 14.37 6.91 -27.36
N VAL A 565 14.53 8.18 -26.99
CA VAL A 565 13.57 9.25 -27.36
C VAL A 565 13.83 9.83 -28.76
N GLY A 566 14.79 9.28 -29.51
CA GLY A 566 15.09 9.71 -30.87
C GLY A 566 15.77 11.07 -30.97
N PHE A 567 16.53 11.46 -29.95
CA PHE A 567 17.28 12.72 -29.94
C PHE A 567 18.35 12.76 -31.05
N TYR A 568 19.06 11.66 -31.24
CA TYR A 568 20.01 11.52 -32.33
C TYR A 568 19.28 11.24 -33.63
N LYS A 569 19.61 11.99 -34.69
CA LYS A 569 19.15 11.66 -36.04
C LYS A 569 19.55 10.21 -36.34
N LYS A 570 18.61 9.38 -36.83
CA LYS A 570 18.99 8.14 -37.50
C LYS A 570 20.04 8.53 -38.54
N SER A 571 21.24 7.99 -38.44
CA SER A 571 22.19 8.16 -39.53
C SER A 571 21.50 7.68 -40.80
N ASP A 572 21.66 8.41 -41.90
CA ASP A 572 21.33 7.91 -43.23
C ASP A 572 22.29 6.76 -43.57
N THR A 573 22.23 5.64 -42.84
CA THR A 573 22.80 4.36 -43.24
C THR A 573 21.87 3.64 -44.20
N THR A 574 21.08 4.39 -44.98
CA THR A 574 20.42 3.97 -46.22
C THR A 574 21.33 4.17 -47.44
N SER A 575 22.66 4.06 -47.29
CA SER A 575 23.55 4.00 -48.45
C SER A 575 24.68 2.97 -48.35
N ILE A 576 25.10 2.50 -47.18
CA ILE A 576 26.18 1.49 -47.13
C ILE A 576 25.65 0.10 -47.47
N GLY A 577 24.50 -0.33 -46.94
CA GLY A 577 23.90 -1.62 -47.30
C GLY A 577 23.46 -1.68 -48.77
N ALA A 578 22.90 -0.57 -49.29
CA ALA A 578 22.53 -0.44 -50.70
C ALA A 578 23.74 -0.32 -51.63
N ALA A 579 24.81 0.38 -51.24
CA ALA A 579 26.04 0.47 -52.02
C ALA A 579 26.82 -0.86 -52.00
N ILE A 580 26.89 -1.56 -50.86
CA ILE A 580 27.49 -2.91 -50.78
C ILE A 580 26.66 -3.89 -51.60
N GLY A 581 25.33 -3.85 -51.51
CA GLY A 581 24.44 -4.64 -52.35
C GLY A 581 24.64 -4.38 -53.84
N TYR A 582 24.75 -3.11 -54.25
CA TYR A 582 24.99 -2.73 -55.64
C TYR A 582 26.38 -3.13 -56.14
N VAL A 583 27.43 -2.95 -55.33
CA VAL A 583 28.80 -3.36 -55.67
C VAL A 583 28.90 -4.88 -55.80
N VAL A 584 28.29 -5.65 -54.90
CA VAL A 584 28.22 -7.11 -55.01
C VAL A 584 27.45 -7.53 -56.26
N LEU A 585 26.33 -6.87 -56.57
CA LEU A 585 25.52 -7.19 -57.76
C LEU A 585 26.23 -6.85 -59.07
N VAL A 586 26.99 -5.75 -59.12
CA VAL A 586 27.85 -5.38 -60.26
C VAL A 586 29.00 -6.35 -60.41
N LEU A 587 29.66 -6.76 -59.32
CA LEU A 587 30.75 -7.75 -59.35
C LEU A 587 30.26 -9.14 -59.78
N VAL A 588 29.09 -9.57 -59.31
CA VAL A 588 28.46 -10.82 -59.74
C VAL A 588 28.03 -10.75 -61.21
N ALA A 589 27.44 -9.63 -61.66
CA ALA A 589 27.05 -9.45 -63.05
C ALA A 589 28.24 -9.38 -64.01
N THR A 590 29.35 -8.74 -63.61
CA THR A 590 30.59 -8.71 -64.41
C THR A 590 31.29 -10.06 -64.41
N ALA A 591 31.34 -10.77 -63.29
CA ALA A 591 31.87 -12.14 -63.25
C ALA A 591 31.02 -13.09 -64.11
N LEU A 592 29.69 -13.01 -64.06
CA LEU A 592 28.78 -13.80 -64.87
C LEU A 592 28.92 -13.45 -66.36
N GLY A 593 29.02 -12.15 -66.69
CA GLY A 593 29.27 -11.67 -68.06
C GLY A 593 30.61 -12.14 -68.62
N PHE A 594 31.68 -12.14 -67.81
CA PHE A 594 32.98 -12.68 -68.18
C PHE A 594 32.92 -14.20 -68.41
N PHE A 595 32.22 -14.94 -67.54
CA PHE A 595 32.06 -16.39 -67.68
C PHE A 595 31.21 -16.78 -68.92
N ILE A 596 30.14 -16.03 -69.19
CA ILE A 596 29.30 -16.23 -70.39
C ILE A 596 30.07 -15.83 -71.65
N GLY A 597 30.83 -14.74 -71.61
CA GLY A 597 31.69 -14.28 -72.71
C GLY A 597 32.79 -15.27 -73.07
N GLN A 598 33.43 -15.90 -72.08
CA GLN A 598 34.40 -16.97 -72.34
C GLN A 598 33.77 -18.24 -72.91
N ARG A 599 32.48 -18.52 -72.62
CA ARG A 599 31.75 -19.65 -73.20
C ARG A 599 31.25 -19.41 -74.63
N TYR A 600 31.17 -18.16 -75.08
CA TYR A 600 30.73 -17.80 -76.44
C TYR A 600 31.85 -17.35 -77.39
N ALA A 601 33.08 -17.21 -76.90
CA ALA A 601 34.26 -16.97 -77.73
C ALA A 601 34.78 -18.30 -78.34
N HIS A 602 34.10 -18.78 -79.38
CA HIS A 602 34.66 -19.83 -80.25
C HIS A 602 35.85 -19.27 -81.05
N PRO A 603 37.02 -19.93 -81.03
CA PRO A 603 38.16 -19.53 -81.85
C PRO A 603 37.88 -19.88 -83.32
N LYS A 604 37.68 -18.87 -84.18
CA LYS A 604 37.85 -19.03 -85.63
C LYS A 604 39.34 -18.92 -85.95
N GLY A 605 39.90 -20.04 -86.40
CA GLY A 605 41.32 -20.22 -86.65
C GLY A 605 41.89 -19.37 -87.76
N TYR A 606 43.18 -19.06 -87.62
CA TYR A 606 44.07 -18.78 -88.74
C TYR A 606 44.39 -20.11 -89.43
N ALA A 607 44.06 -20.18 -90.72
CA ALA A 607 44.63 -21.17 -91.64
C ALA A 607 45.99 -20.66 -92.11
N ALA A 608 47.02 -21.49 -91.96
CA ALA A 608 48.25 -21.41 -92.73
C ALA A 608 48.34 -22.70 -93.54
N LEU A 609 48.26 -22.60 -94.86
CA LEU A 609 48.80 -23.53 -95.83
C LEU A 609 49.13 -22.72 -97.09
N HIS A 610 50.23 -23.13 -97.74
CA HIS A 610 50.80 -22.63 -98.98
C HIS A 610 49.81 -22.12 -100.02
#